data_AF-A0A2N2S986-F1
#
_entry.id   AF-A0A2N2S986-F1
#
_cell.length_a   1.000
_cell.length_b   1.000
_cell.length_c   1.000
_cell.angle_alpha   90.00
_cell.angle_beta   90.00
_cell.angle_gamma   90.00
#
_symmetry.space_group_name_H-M   'P 1'
#
loop_
_entity.id
_entity.type
_entity.pdbx_description
1 polymer ?
#
loop_
_entity_poly.entity_id
_entity_poly.type
_entity_poly.pdbx_seq_one_letter_code
_entity_poly.pdbx_strand_id
1 'polypeptide(L)' 'MQGTIFGFTEAQITEFGMTYGVGGLMLLMLFIVGHLAWECKAGRFGTMVLFLALAFGLVGYVAKYIIQYKLGIA' A
#
# COMPACT_ATOMS: atom_id res chain seq x y z
N MET A 1 27.62 -14.38 -2.38
CA MET A 1 27.57 -15.16 -1.12
C MET A 1 26.21 -14.89 -0.51
N GLN A 2 25.30 -15.86 -0.48
CA GLN A 2 24.00 -15.71 0.19
C GLN A 2 24.25 -15.58 1.71
N GLY A 3 24.06 -14.38 2.25
CA GLY A 3 24.08 -14.15 3.69
C GLY A 3 22.76 -14.61 4.29
N THR A 4 22.71 -15.79 4.91
CA THR A 4 21.52 -16.27 5.59
C THR A 4 21.34 -15.50 6.90
N ILE A 5 20.39 -14.57 6.97
CA ILE A 5 20.01 -13.89 8.21
C ILE A 5 18.87 -14.73 8.82
N PHE A 6 19.16 -15.44 9.92
CA PHE A 6 18.20 -16.33 10.61
C PHE A 6 17.69 -17.54 9.80
N GLY A 7 18.49 -18.09 8.88
CA GLY A 7 18.11 -19.30 8.14
C GLY A 7 17.13 -19.09 6.98
N PHE A 8 16.75 -17.84 6.69
CA PHE A 8 15.99 -17.46 5.50
C PHE A 8 16.90 -16.76 4.49
N THR A 9 16.59 -16.94 3.20
CA THR A 9 17.29 -16.23 2.12
C THR A 9 16.98 -14.73 2.19
N GLU A 10 17.95 -13.88 1.86
CA GLU A 10 17.77 -12.42 1.77
C GLU A 10 16.61 -12.06 0.83
N ALA A 11 16.42 -12.85 -0.22
CA ALA A 11 15.30 -12.75 -1.14
C ALA A 11 13.94 -12.98 -0.46
N GLN A 12 13.79 -14.01 0.37
CA GLN A 12 12.55 -14.27 1.10
C GLN A 12 12.22 -13.19 2.12
N ILE A 13 13.20 -12.71 2.88
CA ILE A 13 12.98 -11.64 3.87
C ILE A 13 12.56 -10.35 3.14
N THR A 14 13.18 -10.08 1.99
CA THR A 14 12.84 -8.92 1.15
C THR A 14 11.45 -9.04 0.53
N GLU A 15 11.07 -10.23 0.04
CA GLU A 15 9.74 -10.48 -0.52
C GLU A 15 8.64 -10.33 0.54
N PHE A 16 8.88 -10.87 1.74
CA PHE A 16 7.99 -10.67 2.88
C PHE A 16 7.91 -9.21 3.31
N GLY A 17 9.04 -8.50 3.39
CA GLY A 17 9.07 -7.07 3.72
C GLY A 17 8.40 -6.18 2.68
N MET A 18 8.58 -6.48 1.38
CA MET A 18 7.94 -5.75 0.29
C MET A 18 6.45 -6.02 0.19
N THR A 19 5.99 -7.23 0.50
CA THR A 19 4.57 -7.59 0.37
C THR A 19 3.79 -7.21 1.63
N TYR A 20 4.25 -7.66 2.79
CA TYR A 20 3.54 -7.46 4.06
C TYR A 20 3.96 -6.16 4.77
N GLY A 21 5.24 -5.80 4.73
CA GLY A 21 5.74 -4.57 5.37
C GLY A 21 5.22 -3.32 4.66
N VAL A 22 5.39 -3.23 3.34
CA VAL A 22 4.89 -2.09 2.56
C VAL A 22 3.36 -2.09 2.48
N GLY A 23 2.72 -3.25 2.28
CA GLY A 23 1.26 -3.36 2.27
C GLY A 23 0.63 -2.91 3.58
N GLY A 24 1.20 -3.32 4.72
CA GLY A 24 0.76 -2.90 6.05
C GLY A 24 0.92 -1.39 6.28
N LEU A 25 2.07 -0.81 5.91
CA LEU A 25 2.28 0.65 6.00
C LEU A 25 1.33 1.44 5.10
N MET A 26 0.98 0.90 3.94
CA MET A 26 0.04 1.55 3.03
C MET A 26 -1.41 1.54 3.55
N LEU A 27 -1.84 0.45 4.20
CA LEU A 27 -3.11 0.41 4.92
C LEU A 27 -3.15 1.43 6.06
N LEU A 28 -2.03 1.60 6.78
CA LEU A 28 -1.91 2.57 7.86
C LEU A 28 -2.06 4.01 7.32
N MET A 29 -1.47 4.30 6.16
CA MET A 29 -1.66 5.57 5.47
C MET A 29 -3.13 5.82 5.08
N LEU A 30 -3.82 4.81 4.52
CA LEU A 30 -5.26 4.91 4.18
C LEU A 30 -6.12 5.16 5.41
N PHE A 31 -5.82 4.50 6.52
CA PHE A 31 -6.53 4.67 7.78
C PHE A 31 -6.37 6.10 8.33
N ILE A 32 -5.15 6.64 8.31
CA ILE A 32 -4.88 8.03 8.74
C ILE A 32 -5.63 9.03 7.88
N VAL A 33 -5.60 8.87 6.55
CA VAL A 33 -6.29 9.78 5.61
C VAL A 33 -7.81 9.70 5.80
N GLY A 34 -8.36 8.50 6.01
CA GLY A 34 -9.77 8.31 6.33
C GLY A 34 -10.17 8.95 7.66
N HIS A 35 -9.36 8.81 8.70
CA HIS A 35 -9.59 9.45 9.99
C HIS A 35 -9.54 10.97 9.88
N LEU A 36 -8.53 11.51 9.17
CA LEU A 36 -8.36 12.94 8.92
C LEU A 36 -9.54 13.51 8.12
N ALA A 37 -10.06 12.77 7.13
CA ALA A 37 -11.24 13.17 6.37
C ALA A 37 -12.47 13.40 7.27
N TRP A 38 -12.62 12.55 8.28
CA TRP A 38 -13.74 12.60 9.22
C TRP A 38 -13.55 13.72 10.26
N GLU A 39 -12.33 13.83 10.80
CA GLU A 39 -11.98 14.81 11.84
C GLU A 39 -11.91 16.24 11.29
N CYS A 40 -11.40 16.44 10.08
CA CYS A 40 -11.33 17.76 9.46
C CYS A 40 -12.70 18.30 9.03
N LYS A 41 -13.80 17.54 9.21
CA LYS A 41 -15.14 17.93 8.79
C LYS A 41 -15.13 18.46 7.35
N ALA A 42 -14.29 17.84 6.51
CA ALA A 42 -14.06 18.25 5.15
C ALA A 42 -15.45 18.38 4.53
N GLY A 43 -15.88 19.61 4.21
CA GLY A 43 -17.28 19.86 3.85
C GLY A 43 -17.73 18.97 2.69
N ARG A 44 -19.00 19.06 2.26
CA ARG A 44 -19.54 18.23 1.15
C ARG A 44 -18.61 18.05 -0.06
N PHE A 45 -17.84 19.08 -0.40
CA PHE A 45 -16.84 19.07 -1.45
C PHE A 45 -15.55 18.32 -1.07
N GLY A 46 -15.05 18.54 0.15
CA GLY A 46 -13.84 17.91 0.67
C GLY A 46 -13.99 16.40 0.84
N THR A 47 -15.12 15.90 1.36
CA THR A 47 -15.39 14.45 1.43
C THR A 47 -15.49 13.81 0.05
N MET A 48 -16.06 14.49 -0.96
CA MET A 48 -16.13 13.95 -2.33
C MET A 48 -14.75 13.79 -2.95
N VAL A 49 -13.89 14.81 -2.82
CA VAL A 49 -12.52 14.77 -3.36
C VAL A 49 -11.67 13.76 -2.59
N LEU A 50 -11.81 13.67 -1.26
CA LEU A 50 -11.13 12.66 -0.45
C LEU A 50 -11.53 11.25 -0.82
N PHE A 51 -12.82 10.98 -1.02
CA PHE A 51 -13.28 9.65 -1.43
C PHE A 51 -12.76 9.29 -2.82
N LEU A 52 -12.72 10.26 -3.74
CA LEU A 52 -12.20 10.06 -5.09
C LEU A 52 -10.69 9.82 -5.09
N ALA A 53 -9.93 10.61 -4.33
CA ALA A 53 -8.48 10.43 -4.16
C ALA A 53 -8.15 9.11 -3.47
N LEU A 54 -8.93 8.70 -2.47
CA LEU A 54 -8.75 7.44 -1.76
C LEU A 54 -9.06 6.23 -2.65
N ALA A 55 -10.16 6.29 -3.40
CA ALA A 55 -10.50 5.27 -4.40
C ALA A 55 -9.41 5.16 -5.49
N PHE A 56 -8.92 6.30 -6.01
CA PHE A 56 -7.82 6.31 -6.98
C PHE A 56 -6.51 5.79 -6.40
N GLY A 57 -6.18 6.13 -5.14
CA GLY A 57 -4.97 5.66 -4.47
C GLY A 57 -4.96 4.15 -4.26
N LEU A 58 -6.10 3.58 -3.84
CA LEU A 58 -6.25 2.13 -3.66
C LEU A 58 -6.20 1.41 -5.00
N VAL A 59 -6.93 1.91 -6.00
CA VAL A 59 -6.96 1.35 -7.36
C VAL A 59 -5.57 1.43 -8.00
N GLY A 60 -4.84 2.52 -7.86
CA GLY A 60 -3.49 2.68 -8.40
C GLY A 60 -2.48 1.71 -7.77
N TYR A 61 -2.58 1.47 -6.46
CA TYR A 61 -1.76 0.49 -5.77
C TYR A 61 -2.04 -0.95 -6.24
N VAL A 62 -3.32 -1.31 -6.33
CA VAL A 62 -3.73 -2.63 -6.81
C VAL A 62 -3.34 -2.81 -8.28
N ALA A 63 -3.51 -1.78 -9.12
CA ALA A 63 -3.11 -1.79 -10.52
C ALA A 63 -1.60 -2.02 -10.68
N LYS A 64 -0.75 -1.36 -9.87
CA LYS A 64 0.69 -1.63 -9.83
C LYS A 64 0.99 -3.11 -9.54
N TYR A 65 0.29 -3.70 -8.57
CA TYR A 65 0.48 -5.10 -8.21
C TYR A 65 0.05 -6.05 -9.35
N ILE A 66 -1.10 -5.77 -9.97
CA ILE A 66 -1.60 -6.52 -11.13
C ILE A 66 -0.66 -6.40 -12.33
N ILE A 67 -0.10 -5.21 -12.59
CA ILE A 67 0.84 -4.98 -13.69
C ILE A 67 2.14 -5.76 -13.45
N GLN A 68 2.69 -5.74 -12.23
CA GLN A 68 3.88 -6.55 -11.89
C GLN A 68 3.62 -8.05 -12.07
N TYR A 69 2.42 -8.52 -11.70
CA TYR A 69 2.01 -9.90 -11.91
C TYR A 69 1.86 -10.25 -13.40
N LYS A 70 1.24 -9.37 -14.20
CA LYS A 70 1.06 -9.58 -15.65
C LYS A 70 2.37 -9.48 -16.44
N LEU A 71 3.34 -8.71 -15.95
CA LEU A 71 4.65 -8.53 -16.56
C LEU A 71 5.66 -9.62 -16.11
N GLY A 72 5.27 -10.51 -15.19
CA GLY A 72 6.10 -11.65 -14.75
C GLY A 72 7.30 -11.27 -13.88
N ILE A 73 7.22 -10.14 -13.17
CA ILE A 73 8.29 -9.60 -12.30
C ILE A 73 7.95 -9.79 -10.81
N ALA A 74 6.83 -10.46 -10.51
CA ALA A 74 6.42 -10.83 -9.17
C ALA A 74 7.03 -12.19 -8.76
#